data_AF-A0A8T3N265-F1
#
_entry.id   AF-A0A8T3N265-F1
#
_cell.length_a   1.000
_cell.length_b   1.000
_cell.length_c   1.000
_cell.angle_alpha   90.00
_cell.angle_beta   90.00
_cell.angle_gamma   90.00
#
_symmetry.space_group_name_H-M   'P 1'
#
loop_
_entity.id
_entity.type
_entity.pdbx_description
1 polymer ?
#
loop_
_entity_poly.entity_id
_entity_poly.type
_entity_poly.pdbx_seq_one_letter_code
_entity_poly.pdbx_strand_id
1 'polypeptide(L)'
;MAKVTLPTPLADQYGIRPGDEIQWESAGEVIRVIPRSSIAGQVGTPDLAMRLSLFDQASARHQNRQKGAEQTTSEARGWTREQLYDNDGAN
;
A
#
# COMPACT_ATOMS: atom_id res chain seq x y z
N MET A 1 26.29 18.66 -13.77
CA MET A 1 24.81 18.61 -13.62
C MET A 1 24.28 17.57 -14.60
N ALA A 2 23.45 16.63 -14.13
CA ALA A 2 22.83 15.62 -14.98
C ALA A 2 21.41 16.07 -15.36
N LYS A 3 21.00 15.77 -16.59
CA LYS A 3 19.65 16.07 -17.11
C LYS A 3 19.00 14.78 -17.58
N VAL A 4 17.75 14.58 -17.21
CA VAL A 4 16.90 13.48 -17.68
C VAL A 4 15.79 14.08 -18.54
N THR A 5 15.44 13.40 -19.63
CA THR A 5 14.36 13.81 -20.53
C THR A 5 13.17 12.89 -20.34
N LEU A 6 11.99 13.47 -20.24
CA LEU A 6 10.73 12.75 -20.15
C LEU A 6 9.98 12.85 -21.49
N PRO A 7 9.53 11.73 -22.08
CA PRO A 7 8.67 11.77 -23.27
C PRO A 7 7.37 12.54 -23.01
N THR A 8 6.92 13.33 -23.99
CA THR A 8 5.69 14.13 -23.88
C THR A 8 4.45 13.33 -23.46
N PRO A 9 4.18 12.13 -24.04
CA PRO A 9 3.01 11.35 -23.61
C PRO A 9 3.05 10.94 -22.14
N LEU A 10 4.25 10.71 -21.61
CA LEU A 10 4.45 10.34 -20.22
C LEU A 10 4.31 11.56 -19.30
N ALA A 11 4.82 12.72 -19.73
CA ALA A 11 4.60 13.98 -19.04
C ALA A 11 3.10 14.31 -18.93
N ASP A 12 2.35 14.17 -20.02
CA ASP A 12 0.90 14.41 -20.04
C ASP A 12 0.12 13.43 -19.17
N GLN A 13 0.44 12.13 -19.22
CA GLN A 13 -0.21 11.10 -18.42
C GLN A 13 -0.12 11.38 -16.92
N TYR A 14 1.03 11.87 -16.46
CA TYR A 14 1.28 12.18 -15.05
C TYR A 14 1.07 13.67 -14.72
N GLY A 15 0.54 14.46 -15.67
CA GLY A 15 0.25 15.88 -15.46
C GLY A 15 1.49 16.73 -15.18
N ILE A 16 2.68 16.29 -15.59
CA ILE A 16 3.95 16.99 -15.36
C ILE A 16 4.10 18.10 -16.42
N ARG A 17 4.31 19.32 -15.95
CA ARG A 17 4.52 20.52 -16.77
C ARG A 17 5.89 21.13 -16.49
N PRO A 18 6.51 21.81 -17.48
CA PRO A 18 7.74 22.56 -17.23
C PRO A 18 7.53 23.61 -16.13
N GLY A 19 8.40 23.59 -15.12
CA GLY A 19 8.28 24.45 -13.93
C GLY A 19 7.69 23.74 -12.71
N ASP A 20 7.15 22.51 -12.88
CA ASP A 20 6.67 21.72 -11.74
C ASP A 20 7.81 21.30 -10.81
N GLU A 21 7.53 21.32 -9.52
CA GLU A 21 8.41 20.76 -8.51
C GLU A 21 8.24 19.24 -8.43
N ILE A 22 9.37 18.52 -8.49
CA ILE A 22 9.44 17.06 -8.52
C ILE A 22 10.26 16.59 -7.33
N GLN A 23 9.72 15.60 -6.61
CA GLN A 23 10.46 14.85 -5.60
C GLN A 23 11.07 13.60 -6.23
N TRP A 24 12.34 13.36 -5.90
CA TRP A 24 13.10 12.20 -6.35
C TRP A 24 13.39 11.30 -5.17
N GLU A 25 13.08 10.01 -5.28
CA GLU A 25 13.33 9.02 -4.23
C GLU A 25 14.08 7.82 -4.79
N SER A 26 15.09 7.34 -4.06
CA SER A 26 15.75 6.07 -4.36
C SER A 26 14.87 4.91 -3.90
N ALA A 27 14.42 4.08 -4.84
CA ALA A 27 13.61 2.91 -4.58
C ALA A 27 14.33 1.66 -5.11
N GLY A 28 15.34 1.20 -4.36
CA GLY A 28 16.19 0.08 -4.76
C GLY A 28 16.96 0.40 -6.05
N GLU A 29 16.69 -0.36 -7.11
CA GLU A 29 17.33 -0.21 -8.42
C GLU A 29 16.68 0.86 -9.32
N VAL A 30 15.60 1.52 -8.85
CA VAL A 30 14.90 2.55 -9.63
C VAL A 30 14.86 3.88 -8.91
N ILE A 31 14.85 4.96 -9.68
CA ILE A 31 14.61 6.31 -9.18
C ILE A 31 13.12 6.62 -9.42
N ARG A 32 12.38 6.89 -8.34
CA ARG A 32 10.97 7.27 -8.42
C ARG A 32 10.85 8.77 -8.59
N VAL A 33 10.01 9.16 -9.54
CA VAL A 33 9.61 10.55 -9.81
C VAL A 33 8.22 10.74 -9.23
N ILE A 34 8.10 11.61 -8.23
CA ILE A 34 6.81 11.92 -7.59
C ILE A 34 6.50 13.40 -7.85
N PRO A 35 5.56 13.73 -8.76
CA PRO A 35 5.10 15.10 -8.95
C PRO A 35 4.49 15.63 -7.65
N ARG A 36 4.87 16.82 -7.17
CA ARG A 36 4.29 17.35 -5.92
C ARG A 36 2.78 17.58 -6.00
N SER A 37 2.24 17.83 -7.19
CA SER A 37 0.79 17.87 -7.44
C SER A 37 0.08 16.55 -7.10
N SER A 38 0.76 15.40 -7.28
CA SER A 38 0.25 14.09 -6.86
C SER A 38 0.38 13.82 -5.35
N ILE A 39 1.24 14.57 -4.66
CA ILE A 39 1.37 14.55 -3.20
C ILE A 39 0.28 15.43 -2.56
N ALA A 40 0.02 16.60 -3.16
CA ALA A 40 -1.02 17.54 -2.72
C ALA A 40 -2.45 17.06 -3.04
N GLY A 41 -2.62 16.24 -4.08
CA GLY A 41 -3.83 15.52 -4.37
C GLY A 41 -3.48 14.06 -4.62
N GLN A 42 -3.71 13.20 -3.62
CA GLN A 42 -3.68 11.75 -3.80
C GLN A 42 -4.76 11.35 -4.82
N VAL A 43 -4.44 11.46 -6.12
CA VAL A 43 -5.19 10.91 -7.24
C VAL A 43 -5.10 9.39 -7.12
N GLY A 44 -5.95 8.80 -6.27
CA GLY A 44 -6.01 7.36 -6.08
C GLY A 44 -6.23 6.88 -4.65
N THR A 45 -6.13 7.73 -3.62
CA THR A 45 -6.72 7.32 -2.34
C THR A 45 -8.21 7.60 -2.41
N PRO A 46 -9.07 6.60 -2.12
CA PRO A 46 -10.46 6.90 -1.90
C PRO A 46 -10.55 8.02 -0.86
N ASP A 47 -11.48 8.96 -1.08
CA ASP A 47 -11.86 9.93 -0.05
C ASP A 47 -11.97 9.21 1.30
N LEU A 48 -11.61 9.87 2.40
CA LEU A 48 -11.57 9.25 3.72
C LEU A 48 -12.89 8.50 4.03
N ALA A 49 -14.02 9.09 3.62
CA ALA A 49 -15.33 8.49 3.73
C ALA A 49 -15.46 7.16 2.95
N MET A 50 -14.90 7.08 1.75
CA MET A 50 -14.90 5.85 0.94
C MET A 50 -13.96 4.78 1.53
N ARG A 51 -12.81 5.17 2.10
CA ARG A 51 -11.95 4.22 2.82
C ARG A 51 -12.65 3.62 4.03
N LEU A 52 -13.31 4.45 4.84
CA LEU A 52 -14.06 3.99 6.01
C LEU A 52 -15.23 3.09 5.61
N SER A 53 -15.98 3.44 4.56
CA SER A 53 -17.11 2.60 4.11
C SER A 53 -16.66 1.22 3.61
N LEU A 54 -15.53 1.14 2.89
CA LEU A 54 -14.94 -0.13 2.46
C LEU A 54 -14.47 -0.97 3.66
N PHE A 55 -13.88 -0.32 4.65
CA PHE A 55 -13.44 -0.97 5.90
C PHE A 55 -14.63 -1.54 6.68
N ASP A 56 -15.70 -0.77 6.84
CA ASP A 56 -16.91 -1.20 7.54
C ASP A 56 -17.58 -2.39 6.84
N GLN A 57 -17.67 -2.35 5.50
CA GLN A 57 -18.18 -3.47 4.72
C GLN A 57 -17.33 -4.74 4.90
N ALA A 58 -16.01 -4.61 4.88
CA ALA A 58 -15.11 -5.74 5.12
C ALA A 58 -15.27 -6.32 6.54
N SER A 59 -15.40 -5.45 7.54
CA SER A 59 -15.62 -5.82 8.94
C SER A 59 -16.96 -6.52 9.14
N ALA A 60 -18.03 -6.02 8.54
CA ALA A 60 -19.35 -6.65 8.58
C ALA A 60 -19.34 -8.06 7.95
N ARG A 61 -18.67 -8.23 6.80
CA ARG A 61 -18.46 -9.57 6.19
C ARG A 61 -17.71 -10.52 7.11
N HIS A 62 -16.68 -10.02 7.79
CA HIS A 62 -15.90 -10.82 8.73
C HIS A 62 -16.75 -11.25 9.95
N GLN A 63 -17.47 -10.32 10.57
CA GLN A 63 -18.37 -10.63 11.70
C GLN A 63 -19.45 -11.63 11.31
N ASN A 64 -20.07 -11.46 10.14
CA ASN A 64 -21.09 -12.40 9.66
C ASN A 64 -20.52 -13.81 9.41
N ARG A 65 -19.29 -13.92 8.90
CA ARG A 65 -18.61 -15.22 8.78
C ARG A 65 -18.35 -15.86 10.15
N GLN A 66 -17.95 -15.06 11.14
CA GLN A 66 -17.67 -15.58 12.49
C GLN A 66 -18.93 -16.06 13.21
N LYS A 67 -20.09 -15.42 13.01
CA LYS A 67 -21.35 -15.83 13.65
C LYS A 67 -21.79 -17.26 13.34
N GLY A 68 -21.40 -17.79 12.18
CA GLY A 68 -21.72 -19.16 11.75
C GLY A 68 -20.52 -20.12 11.77
N ALA A 69 -19.34 -19.65 12.15
CA ALA A 69 -18.17 -20.50 12.28
C ALA A 69 -18.22 -21.19 13.65
N GLU A 70 -18.52 -22.48 13.66
CA GLU A 70 -18.10 -23.32 14.78
C GLU A 70 -16.58 -23.17 14.92
N GLN A 71 -16.09 -22.94 16.14
CA GLN A 71 -14.66 -23.01 16.42
C GLN A 71 -14.23 -24.44 16.15
N THR A 72 -13.81 -24.71 14.91
CA THR A 72 -13.07 -25.93 14.62
C THR A 72 -11.81 -25.82 15.46
N THR A 73 -11.72 -26.64 16.51
CA THR A 73 -10.48 -26.84 17.23
C THR A 73 -9.52 -27.41 16.21
N SER A 74 -8.72 -26.54 15.59
CA SER A 74 -7.68 -27.03 14.69
C SER A 74 -6.78 -27.92 15.53
N GLU A 75 -6.38 -29.06 14.99
CA GLU A 75 -5.23 -29.77 15.52
C GLU A 75 -4.12 -28.74 15.75
N ALA A 76 -3.47 -28.82 16.91
CA ALA A 76 -2.48 -27.83 17.32
C ALA A 76 -1.51 -27.63 16.16
N ARG A 77 -1.27 -26.37 15.79
CA ARG A 77 -0.52 -25.97 14.59
C ARG A 77 0.94 -26.45 14.56
N GLY A 78 1.36 -27.38 15.42
CA GLY A 78 2.73 -27.88 15.56
C GLY A 78 3.66 -26.94 16.31
N TRP A 79 3.27 -25.66 16.45
CA TRP A 79 4.07 -24.63 17.10
C TRP A 79 3.21 -23.74 18.01
N THR A 80 3.78 -23.33 19.14
CA THR A 80 3.17 -22.33 20.03
C THR A 80 3.43 -20.91 19.53
N ARG A 81 2.65 -19.96 20.03
CA ARG A 81 2.78 -18.53 19.70
C ARG A 81 4.15 -18.00 20.09
N GLU A 82 4.67 -18.49 21.21
CA GLU A 82 5.95 -18.13 21.81
C GLU A 82 7.11 -18.65 20.94
N GLN A 83 7.03 -19.90 20.48
CA GLN A 83 8.03 -20.49 19.57
C GLN A 83 8.19 -19.71 18.26
N LEU A 84 7.15 -19.00 17.82
CA LEU A 84 7.18 -18.15 16.62
C LEU A 84 8.04 -16.90 16.81
N TYR A 85 8.16 -16.41 18.04
CA TYR A 85 9.02 -15.27 18.37
C TYR A 85 10.42 -15.70 18.83
N ASP A 86 10.54 -16.93 19.31
CA ASP A 86 11.82 -17.51 19.71
C ASP A 86 12.65 -18.00 18.50
N ASN A 87 12.03 -18.18 17.32
CA ASN A 87 12.72 -18.67 16.11
C ASN A 87 13.26 -17.55 15.18
N ASP A 88 13.29 -16.30 15.63
CA ASP A 88 13.92 -15.19 14.91
C ASP A 88 15.46 -15.24 15.06
N GLY A 89 16.10 -16.28 14.50
CA GLY A 89 17.55 -16.43 14.61
C GLY A 89 18.27 -17.44 13.73
N ALA A 90 17.65 -18.06 12.71
CA ALA A 90 18.40 -18.85 11.73
C ALA A 90 17.68 -18.97 10.37
N ASN A 91 17.84 -17.97 9.51
CA ASN A 91 18.07 -18.19 8.08
C ASN A 91 18.80 -16.98 7.48
#